data_AF-E5YAU8-F1
#
_entry.id   AF-E5YAU8-F1
#
_cell.length_a   1.000
_cell.length_b   1.000
_cell.length_c   1.000
_cell.angle_alpha   90.00
_cell.angle_beta   90.00
_cell.angle_gamma   90.00
#
_symmetry.space_group_name_H-M   'P 1'
#
loop_
_entity.id
_entity.type
_entity.pdbx_description
1 polymer ?
#
loop_
_entity_poly.entity_id
_entity_poly.type
_entity_poly.pdbx_seq_one_letter_code
_entity_poly.pdbx_strand_id
1 'polypeptide(L)'
;MAEKKALLVLADALDLNGSGGALDKLKKKAAVLSHADAAGLKDLAVALGGVCAGASGIEAAFEADAALVIVEGADALAPALEAADRRTLVVVVSASGTAFYGLAVNPKAGIVGRAVNAQDIAVTIATIADLPVDEDCTGAIIYQVMKNPNLKLEEIKKLKEALVRMESVIQRDNREPWDKHDCA
;
A
#
# COMPACT_ATOMS: atom_id res chain seq x y z
N MET A 1 -15.77 -1.10 -0.74
CA MET A 1 -14.69 -0.24 -0.21
C MET A 1 -13.51 -1.11 0.14
N ALA A 2 -12.48 -1.10 -0.72
CA ALA A 2 -11.22 -1.80 -0.52
C ALA A 2 -10.66 -1.51 0.87
N GLU A 3 -10.27 -2.57 1.59
CA GLU A 3 -9.79 -2.46 2.97
C GLU A 3 -8.44 -1.75 3.04
N LYS A 4 -7.64 -1.85 1.98
CA LYS A 4 -6.37 -1.14 1.77
C LYS A 4 -6.42 -0.41 0.44
N LYS A 5 -5.91 0.81 0.44
CA LYS A 5 -5.91 1.71 -0.71
C LYS A 5 -4.48 2.10 -1.05
N ALA A 6 -4.21 2.34 -2.32
CA ALA A 6 -2.96 2.91 -2.80
C ALA A 6 -3.24 4.14 -3.66
N LEU A 7 -2.38 5.14 -3.54
CA LEU A 7 -2.41 6.37 -4.30
C LEU A 7 -1.00 6.59 -4.87
N LEU A 8 -0.90 6.59 -6.20
CA LEU A 8 0.32 6.86 -6.93
C LEU A 8 0.27 8.30 -7.46
N VAL A 9 1.18 9.14 -7.00
CA VAL A 9 1.36 10.51 -7.49
C VAL A 9 2.58 10.54 -8.41
N LEU A 10 2.35 10.82 -9.69
CA LEU A 10 3.40 11.01 -10.69
C LEU A 10 3.67 12.51 -10.84
N ALA A 11 4.76 12.98 -10.26
CA ALA A 11 5.10 14.39 -10.15
C ALA A 11 6.57 14.63 -10.53
N ASP A 12 6.91 14.47 -11.81
CA ASP A 12 8.29 14.61 -12.29
C ASP A 12 8.92 15.97 -11.99
N ALA A 13 8.11 17.03 -12.00
CA ALA A 13 8.52 18.41 -11.69
C ALA A 13 8.71 18.69 -10.19
N LEU A 14 8.30 17.76 -9.30
CA LEU A 14 8.46 17.92 -7.85
C LEU A 14 9.87 17.57 -7.44
N ASP A 15 10.56 18.47 -6.72
CA ASP A 15 11.84 18.12 -6.11
C ASP A 15 11.64 17.56 -4.70
N LEU A 16 11.91 16.26 -4.51
CA LEU A 16 11.92 15.62 -3.19
C LEU A 16 12.97 16.22 -2.25
N ASN A 17 13.93 17.03 -2.71
CA ASN A 17 14.85 17.76 -1.83
C ASN A 17 14.39 19.19 -1.50
N GLY A 18 13.34 19.69 -2.16
CA GLY A 18 12.80 21.03 -1.96
C GLY A 18 12.13 21.26 -0.60
N SER A 19 11.36 22.34 -0.46
CA SER A 19 10.60 22.64 0.75
C SER A 19 9.18 23.09 0.40
N GLY A 20 8.24 22.90 1.32
CA GLY A 20 6.84 23.26 1.14
C GLY A 20 5.92 22.47 2.07
N GLY A 21 4.77 23.01 2.46
CA GLY A 21 3.94 22.43 3.53
C GLY A 21 3.59 20.94 3.32
N ALA A 22 3.22 20.55 2.10
CA ALA A 22 2.93 19.16 1.75
C ALA A 22 4.20 18.28 1.69
N LEU A 23 5.28 18.80 1.12
CA LEU A 23 6.56 18.11 1.00
C LEU A 23 7.21 17.88 2.38
N ASP A 24 7.13 18.86 3.27
CA ASP A 24 7.63 18.78 4.64
C ASP A 24 6.82 17.78 5.47
N LYS A 25 5.50 17.68 5.22
CA LYS A 25 4.64 16.64 5.81
C LYS A 25 5.03 15.25 5.32
N LEU A 26 5.30 15.11 4.02
CA LEU A 26 5.77 13.87 3.40
C LEU A 26 7.10 13.42 4.02
N LYS A 27 8.13 14.27 3.96
CA LYS A 27 9.51 13.98 4.42
C LYS A 27 9.60 13.50 5.86
N LYS A 28 8.76 14.02 6.76
CA LYS A 28 8.80 13.65 8.20
C LYS A 28 8.48 12.18 8.47
N LYS A 29 7.75 11.52 7.57
CA LYS A 29 7.24 10.15 7.79
C LYS A 29 7.37 9.25 6.56
N ALA A 30 7.97 9.74 5.49
CA ALA A 30 8.18 8.98 4.28
C ALA A 30 9.51 8.20 4.33
N ALA A 31 9.52 7.07 3.64
CA ALA A 31 10.74 6.38 3.25
C ALA A 31 11.07 6.78 1.81
N VAL A 32 12.26 7.34 1.58
CA VAL A 32 12.66 7.91 0.27
C VAL A 32 13.68 6.99 -0.39
N LEU A 33 13.43 6.61 -1.63
CA LEU A 33 14.33 5.84 -2.49
C LEU A 33 14.99 6.82 -3.46
N SER A 34 16.24 7.19 -3.17
CA SER A 34 17.00 8.22 -3.91
C SER A 34 17.54 7.76 -5.27
N HIS A 35 17.51 6.46 -5.54
CA HIS A 35 17.99 5.84 -6.78
C HIS A 35 16.91 5.01 -7.46
N ALA A 36 15.65 5.39 -7.26
CA ALA A 36 14.51 4.75 -7.91
C ALA A 36 14.38 5.21 -9.36
N ASP A 37 14.32 4.26 -10.28
CA ASP A 37 13.89 4.48 -11.66
C ASP A 37 12.41 4.10 -11.79
N ALA A 38 11.56 5.09 -12.06
CA ALA A 38 10.12 4.91 -12.20
C ALA A 38 9.64 4.92 -13.66
N ALA A 39 10.55 4.79 -14.64
CA ALA A 39 10.19 4.70 -16.05
C ALA A 39 9.19 3.55 -16.30
N GLY A 40 8.05 3.87 -16.94
CA GLY A 40 6.98 2.90 -17.22
C GLY A 40 6.11 2.51 -16.02
N LEU A 41 6.31 3.11 -14.83
CA LEU A 41 5.52 2.76 -13.65
C LEU A 41 4.01 3.03 -13.82
N LYS A 42 3.64 4.06 -14.59
CA LYS A 42 2.23 4.36 -14.89
C LYS A 42 1.53 3.17 -15.54
N ASP A 43 2.16 2.58 -16.55
CA ASP A 43 1.58 1.45 -17.30
C ASP A 43 1.46 0.21 -16.42
N LEU A 44 2.47 -0.04 -15.58
CA LEU A 44 2.43 -1.10 -14.56
C LEU A 44 1.31 -0.87 -13.55
N ALA A 45 1.14 0.36 -13.07
CA ALA A 45 0.08 0.71 -12.14
C ALA A 45 -1.32 0.55 -12.76
N VAL A 46 -1.49 0.88 -14.03
CA VAL A 46 -2.74 0.61 -14.78
C VAL A 46 -2.97 -0.90 -14.93
N ALA A 47 -1.92 -1.68 -15.23
CA ALA A 47 -2.01 -3.14 -15.33
C ALA A 47 -2.42 -3.81 -14.00
N LEU A 48 -2.03 -3.22 -12.86
CA LEU A 48 -2.49 -3.62 -11.51
C LEU A 48 -3.95 -3.23 -11.21
N GLY A 49 -4.68 -2.64 -12.17
CA GLY A 49 -6.05 -2.17 -12.00
C GLY A 49 -6.17 -0.74 -11.49
N GLY A 50 -5.10 0.06 -11.62
CA GLY A 50 -5.08 1.46 -11.22
C GLY A 50 -6.01 2.34 -12.05
N VAL A 51 -6.76 3.21 -11.38
CA VAL A 51 -7.66 4.18 -12.01
C VAL A 51 -6.98 5.53 -12.10
N CYS A 52 -6.83 6.06 -13.32
CA CYS A 52 -6.35 7.42 -13.53
C CYS A 52 -7.42 8.44 -13.14
N ALA A 53 -7.08 9.37 -12.26
CA ALA A 53 -7.96 10.44 -11.83
C ALA A 53 -7.22 11.79 -11.77
N GLY A 54 -7.96 12.89 -11.94
CA GLY A 54 -7.44 14.22 -11.60
C GLY A 54 -7.38 14.41 -10.09
N ALA A 55 -6.68 15.45 -9.63
CA ALA A 55 -6.48 15.72 -8.20
C ALA A 55 -7.80 15.87 -7.40
N SER A 56 -8.86 16.40 -8.02
CA SER A 56 -10.20 16.51 -7.42
C SER A 56 -11.02 15.21 -7.48
N GLY A 57 -10.60 14.22 -8.27
CA GLY A 57 -11.30 12.96 -8.47
C GLY A 57 -10.84 11.82 -7.55
N ILE A 58 -9.87 12.07 -6.66
CA ILE A 58 -9.27 11.04 -5.81
C ILE A 58 -10.32 10.41 -4.88
N GLU A 59 -11.10 11.24 -4.18
CA GLU A 59 -12.12 10.76 -3.25
C GLU A 59 -13.22 9.97 -3.98
N ALA A 60 -13.72 10.51 -5.10
CA ALA A 60 -14.73 9.85 -5.91
C ALA A 60 -14.26 8.49 -6.44
N ALA A 61 -12.98 8.36 -6.83
CA ALA A 61 -12.41 7.09 -7.26
C ALA A 61 -12.39 6.06 -6.11
N PHE A 62 -12.01 6.48 -4.90
CA PHE A 62 -12.03 5.61 -3.73
C PHE A 62 -13.45 5.24 -3.26
N GLU A 63 -14.43 6.13 -3.44
CA GLU A 63 -15.85 5.82 -3.20
C GLU A 63 -16.39 4.83 -4.22
N ALA A 64 -15.93 4.90 -5.47
CA ALA A 64 -16.20 3.93 -6.53
C ALA A 64 -15.40 2.62 -6.39
N ASP A 65 -14.83 2.36 -5.21
CA ASP A 65 -14.12 1.13 -4.85
C ASP A 65 -12.77 0.90 -5.55
N ALA A 66 -12.15 1.95 -6.10
CA ALA A 66 -10.80 1.84 -6.64
C ALA A 66 -9.80 1.50 -5.52
N ALA A 67 -9.05 0.40 -5.68
CA ALA A 67 -8.00 0.02 -4.75
C ALA A 67 -6.67 0.77 -5.01
N LEU A 68 -6.46 1.21 -6.26
CA LEU A 68 -5.30 2.00 -6.69
C LEU A 68 -5.76 3.20 -7.53
N VAL A 69 -5.34 4.40 -7.14
CA VAL A 69 -5.61 5.64 -7.88
C VAL A 69 -4.30 6.25 -8.34
N ILE A 70 -4.23 6.65 -9.61
CA ILE A 70 -3.07 7.27 -10.24
C ILE A 70 -3.40 8.73 -10.52
N VAL A 71 -2.56 9.65 -10.06
CA VAL A 71 -2.73 11.09 -10.24
C VAL A 71 -1.44 11.68 -10.77
N GLU A 72 -1.54 12.56 -11.76
CA GLU A 72 -0.40 13.24 -12.38
C GLU A 72 -0.36 14.72 -11.99
N GLY A 73 0.87 15.25 -11.85
CA GLY A 73 1.15 16.66 -11.64
C GLY A 73 1.73 17.00 -10.27
N ALA A 74 2.55 18.04 -10.20
CA ALA A 74 3.18 18.49 -8.96
C ALA A 74 2.17 18.96 -7.90
N ASP A 75 1.06 19.56 -8.34
CA ASP A 75 0.00 20.07 -7.45
C ASP A 75 -0.88 18.94 -6.87
N ALA A 76 -0.72 17.70 -7.34
CA ALA A 76 -1.48 16.55 -6.85
C ALA A 76 -1.03 16.07 -5.46
N LEU A 77 0.16 16.48 -4.98
CA LEU A 77 0.70 16.02 -3.71
C LEU A 77 -0.18 16.41 -2.51
N ALA A 78 -0.63 17.66 -2.45
CA ALA A 78 -1.43 18.14 -1.32
C ALA A 78 -2.80 17.44 -1.26
N PRO A 79 -3.60 17.39 -2.34
CA PRO A 79 -4.85 16.62 -2.37
C PRO A 79 -4.65 15.13 -2.05
N ALA A 80 -3.57 14.51 -2.53
CA ALA A 80 -3.26 13.12 -2.21
C ALA A 80 -3.01 12.90 -0.70
N LEU A 81 -2.29 13.82 -0.05
CA LEU A 81 -2.01 13.75 1.39
C LEU A 81 -3.20 14.15 2.29
N GLU A 82 -4.22 14.80 1.72
CA GLU A 82 -5.49 15.12 2.38
C GLU A 82 -6.46 13.96 2.28
N ALA A 83 -6.57 13.33 1.11
CA ALA A 83 -7.38 12.14 0.90
C ALA A 83 -6.83 10.88 1.59
N ALA A 84 -5.54 10.86 1.92
CA ALA A 84 -4.90 9.71 2.55
C ALA A 84 -5.32 9.52 4.01
N ASP A 85 -5.90 8.34 4.29
CA ASP A 85 -6.22 7.90 5.64
C ASP A 85 -5.21 6.85 6.18
N ARG A 86 -5.52 6.23 7.33
CA ARG A 86 -4.67 5.21 7.95
C ARG A 86 -4.52 3.91 7.14
N ARG A 87 -5.38 3.70 6.13
CA ARG A 87 -5.45 2.52 5.24
C ARG A 87 -4.93 2.83 3.84
N THR A 88 -4.41 4.03 3.62
CA THR A 88 -3.93 4.49 2.33
C THR A 88 -2.40 4.48 2.30
N LEU A 89 -1.84 3.76 1.34
CA LEU A 89 -0.45 3.91 0.91
C LEU A 89 -0.38 5.06 -0.10
N VAL A 90 0.53 6.00 0.11
CA VAL A 90 0.83 7.06 -0.87
C VAL A 90 2.24 6.85 -1.38
N VAL A 91 2.38 6.74 -2.70
CA VAL A 91 3.68 6.65 -3.39
C VAL A 91 3.81 7.88 -4.27
N VAL A 92 4.85 8.67 -4.03
CA VAL A 92 5.13 9.89 -4.79
C VAL A 92 6.38 9.65 -5.62
N VAL A 93 6.25 9.81 -6.92
CA VAL A 93 7.33 9.64 -7.89
C VAL A 93 7.74 11.00 -8.41
N SER A 94 9.04 11.22 -8.47
CA SER A 94 9.66 12.43 -8.99
C SER A 94 10.92 12.08 -9.78
N ALA A 95 11.47 13.07 -10.49
CA ALA A 95 12.76 12.92 -11.15
C ALA A 95 13.92 12.66 -10.17
N SER A 96 13.81 13.08 -8.91
CA SER A 96 14.85 12.90 -7.88
C SER A 96 14.69 11.62 -7.04
N GLY A 97 13.66 10.81 -7.33
CA GLY A 97 13.44 9.52 -6.68
C GLY A 97 11.97 9.26 -6.34
N THR A 98 11.73 8.24 -5.51
CA THR A 98 10.37 7.83 -5.10
C THR A 98 10.23 7.85 -3.59
N ALA A 99 9.14 8.41 -3.08
CA ALA A 99 8.82 8.46 -1.65
C ALA A 99 7.59 7.60 -1.33
N PHE A 100 7.71 6.73 -0.34
CA PHE A 100 6.62 5.93 0.22
C PHE A 100 6.13 6.57 1.51
N TYR A 101 4.82 6.71 1.69
CA TYR A 101 4.17 7.29 2.86
C TYR A 101 2.89 6.55 3.23
N GLY A 102 2.52 6.54 4.51
CA GLY A 102 1.22 6.03 4.95
C GLY A 102 1.25 4.56 5.33
N LEU A 103 0.28 3.78 4.84
CA LEU A 103 0.05 2.40 5.25
C LEU A 103 1.29 1.52 5.08
N ALA A 104 1.62 0.75 6.13
CA ALA A 104 2.72 -0.22 6.19
C ALA A 104 4.14 0.34 5.98
N VAL A 105 4.31 1.65 5.79
CA VAL A 105 5.62 2.29 5.61
C VAL A 105 6.34 2.50 6.94
N ASN A 106 7.66 2.33 6.95
CA ASN A 106 8.52 2.67 8.09
C ASN A 106 8.92 4.15 8.06
N PRO A 107 8.35 5.01 8.91
CA PRO A 107 8.71 6.43 8.93
C PRO A 107 10.15 6.68 9.40
N LYS A 108 10.82 5.67 9.97
CA LYS A 108 12.22 5.76 10.42
C LYS A 108 13.21 5.22 9.40
N ALA A 109 12.75 4.71 8.25
CA ALA A 109 13.65 4.23 7.19
C ALA A 109 14.49 5.36 6.60
N GLY A 110 13.98 6.59 6.59
CA GLY A 110 14.69 7.75 6.05
C GLY A 110 14.97 7.57 4.56
N ILE A 111 16.23 7.77 4.15
CA ILE A 111 16.68 7.60 2.77
C ILE A 111 17.27 6.20 2.59
N VAL A 112 16.75 5.46 1.62
CA VAL A 112 17.20 4.13 1.23
C VAL A 112 17.98 4.24 -0.07
N GLY A 113 19.30 4.00 -0.02
CA GLY A 113 20.22 4.10 -1.15
C GLY A 113 20.22 2.89 -2.10
N ARG A 114 19.20 2.03 -2.06
CA ARG A 114 19.09 0.87 -2.96
C ARG A 114 18.58 1.35 -4.32
N ALA A 115 19.23 0.92 -5.40
CA ALA A 115 18.69 1.07 -6.74
C ALA A 115 17.48 0.15 -6.91
N VAL A 116 16.36 0.72 -7.35
CA VAL A 116 15.10 0.01 -7.56
C VAL A 116 14.50 0.42 -8.90
N ASN A 117 13.81 -0.48 -9.57
CA ASN A 117 13.13 -0.20 -10.83
C ASN A 117 11.61 -0.04 -10.64
N ALA A 118 10.91 0.31 -11.71
CA ALA A 118 9.47 0.52 -11.68
C ALA A 118 8.70 -0.76 -11.30
N GLN A 119 9.20 -1.94 -11.66
CA GLN A 119 8.58 -3.21 -11.26
C GLN A 119 8.67 -3.44 -9.76
N ASP A 120 9.81 -3.17 -9.13
CA ASP A 120 9.98 -3.28 -7.67
C ASP A 120 8.96 -2.39 -6.93
N ILE A 121 8.75 -1.18 -7.44
CA ILE A 121 7.79 -0.21 -6.89
C ILE A 121 6.35 -0.73 -7.07
N ALA A 122 5.99 -1.16 -8.29
CA ALA A 122 4.67 -1.69 -8.61
C ALA A 122 4.30 -2.90 -7.74
N VAL A 123 5.22 -3.85 -7.60
CA VAL A 123 5.02 -5.07 -6.78
C VAL A 123 4.93 -4.74 -5.30
N THR A 124 5.70 -3.75 -4.83
CA THR A 124 5.59 -3.27 -3.45
C THR A 124 4.23 -2.62 -3.19
N ILE A 125 3.71 -1.82 -4.13
CA ILE A 125 2.36 -1.25 -4.06
C ILE A 125 1.32 -2.38 -4.02
N ALA A 126 1.39 -3.32 -4.97
CA ALA A 126 0.46 -4.43 -5.06
C ALA A 126 0.45 -5.27 -3.79
N THR A 127 1.62 -5.57 -3.24
CA THR A 127 1.76 -6.30 -1.98
C THR A 127 1.12 -5.54 -0.82
N ILE A 128 1.38 -4.24 -0.66
CA ILE A 128 0.83 -3.48 0.48
C ILE A 128 -0.69 -3.33 0.34
N ALA A 129 -1.18 -3.06 -0.87
CA ALA A 129 -2.59 -2.77 -1.14
C ALA A 129 -3.45 -4.00 -1.47
N ASP A 130 -2.92 -5.22 -1.34
CA ASP A 130 -3.62 -6.48 -1.66
C ASP A 130 -4.10 -6.57 -3.12
N LEU A 131 -3.33 -6.01 -4.06
CA LEU A 131 -3.64 -6.10 -5.49
C LEU A 131 -3.07 -7.40 -6.07
N PRO A 132 -3.74 -8.00 -7.06
CA PRO A 132 -3.20 -9.13 -7.79
C PRO A 132 -1.95 -8.70 -8.56
N VAL A 133 -0.92 -9.54 -8.49
CA VAL A 133 0.31 -9.38 -9.27
C VAL A 133 0.24 -10.31 -10.47
N ASP A 134 0.75 -9.85 -11.62
CA ASP A 134 0.78 -10.65 -12.85
C ASP A 134 1.83 -11.78 -12.79
N GLU A 135 1.70 -12.77 -13.68
CA GLU A 135 2.60 -13.94 -13.73
C GLU A 135 4.01 -13.60 -14.25
N ASP A 136 4.14 -12.53 -15.04
CA ASP A 136 5.39 -12.10 -15.68
C ASP A 136 6.21 -11.14 -14.79
N CYS A 137 5.71 -10.87 -13.58
CA CYS A 137 6.30 -9.96 -12.63
C CYS A 137 7.69 -10.45 -12.18
N THR A 138 8.74 -9.71 -12.56
CA THR A 138 10.13 -9.97 -12.12
C THR A 138 10.61 -9.06 -10.98
N GLY A 139 9.78 -8.11 -10.55
CA GLY A 139 10.10 -7.14 -9.52
C GLY A 139 10.22 -7.76 -8.12
N ALA A 140 11.09 -7.17 -7.30
CA ALA A 140 11.29 -7.54 -5.91
C ALA A 140 10.56 -6.57 -4.96
N ILE A 141 9.96 -7.11 -3.89
CA ILE A 141 9.35 -6.29 -2.84
C ILE A 141 10.44 -5.51 -2.08
N ILE A 142 10.23 -4.22 -1.90
CA ILE A 142 11.16 -3.31 -1.22
C ILE A 142 10.90 -3.36 0.30
N TYR A 143 11.38 -4.40 0.96
CA TYR A 143 11.18 -4.54 2.42
C TYR A 143 11.80 -3.43 3.27
N GLN A 144 12.82 -2.72 2.75
CA GLN A 144 13.50 -1.64 3.47
C GLN A 144 12.58 -0.43 3.74
N VAL A 145 11.56 -0.20 2.90
CA VAL A 145 10.58 0.87 3.12
C VAL A 145 9.44 0.43 4.04
N MET A 146 9.30 -0.87 4.31
CA MET A 146 8.21 -1.42 5.10
C MET A 146 8.51 -1.39 6.60
N LYS A 147 7.50 -1.09 7.41
CA LYS A 147 7.59 -1.17 8.89
C LYS A 147 7.71 -2.60 9.37
N ASN A 148 7.06 -3.52 8.68
CA ASN A 148 7.08 -4.94 8.99
C ASN A 148 7.31 -5.75 7.70
N PRO A 149 8.49 -6.36 7.52
CA PRO A 149 8.74 -7.26 6.38
C PRO A 149 7.79 -8.46 6.34
N ASN A 150 7.30 -8.91 7.49
CA ASN A 150 6.41 -10.07 7.64
C ASN A 150 4.93 -9.70 7.55
N LEU A 151 4.56 -8.52 7.04
CA LEU A 151 3.19 -8.02 6.98
C LEU A 151 2.19 -9.10 6.53
N LYS A 152 2.45 -9.73 5.38
CA LYS A 152 1.58 -10.78 4.81
C LYS A 152 1.52 -12.03 5.67
N LEU A 153 2.65 -12.44 6.22
CA LEU A 153 2.72 -13.61 7.07
C LEU A 153 1.91 -13.41 8.36
N GLU A 154 1.95 -12.22 8.96
CA GLU A 154 1.14 -11.89 10.13
C GLU A 154 -0.35 -11.78 9.83
N GLU A 155 -0.73 -11.22 8.67
CA GLU A 155 -2.11 -11.20 8.21
C GLU A 155 -2.66 -12.63 8.06
N ILE A 156 -1.91 -13.50 7.39
CA ILE A 156 -2.28 -14.93 7.23
C ILE A 156 -2.37 -15.64 8.59
N LYS A 157 -1.45 -15.39 9.52
CA LYS A 157 -1.50 -15.98 10.87
C LYS A 157 -2.77 -15.57 11.62
N LYS A 158 -3.12 -14.27 11.60
CA LYS A 158 -4.34 -13.76 12.25
C LYS A 158 -5.61 -14.36 11.64
N LEU A 159 -5.64 -14.54 10.32
CA LEU A 159 -6.76 -15.19 9.63
C LEU A 159 -6.88 -16.66 10.03
N LYS A 160 -5.75 -17.40 10.07
CA LYS A 160 -5.72 -18.79 10.53
C LYS A 160 -6.20 -18.93 11.99
N GLU A 161 -5.74 -18.05 12.88
CA GLU A 161 -6.19 -18.01 14.28
C GLU A 161 -7.68 -17.68 14.42
N ALA A 162 -8.21 -16.76 13.61
CA ALA A 162 -9.63 -16.45 13.57
C ALA A 162 -10.46 -17.66 13.10
N LEU A 163 -9.98 -18.35 12.06
CA LEU A 163 -10.62 -19.54 11.52
C LEU A 163 -10.70 -20.66 12.58
N VAL A 164 -9.59 -20.97 13.24
CA VAL A 164 -9.56 -21.97 14.33
C VAL A 164 -10.54 -21.61 15.46
N ARG A 165 -10.63 -20.32 15.83
CA ARG A 165 -11.60 -19.88 16.84
C ARG A 165 -13.03 -20.09 16.37
N MET A 166 -13.36 -19.74 15.12
CA MET A 166 -14.70 -19.94 14.55
C MET A 166 -15.07 -21.43 14.49
N GLU A 167 -14.16 -22.29 14.03
CA GLU A 167 -14.35 -23.75 14.02
C GLU A 167 -14.62 -24.30 15.42
N SER A 168 -13.88 -23.83 16.43
CA SER A 168 -14.07 -24.28 17.81
C SER A 168 -15.45 -23.92 18.38
N VAL A 169 -16.04 -22.80 17.94
CA VAL A 169 -17.40 -22.39 18.33
C VAL A 169 -18.42 -23.27 17.63
N ILE A 170 -18.29 -23.47 16.32
CA ILE A 170 -19.19 -24.33 15.53
C ILE A 170 -19.20 -25.76 16.07
N GLN A 171 -18.04 -26.31 16.43
CA GLN A 171 -17.95 -27.66 17.01
C GLN A 171 -18.61 -27.77 18.38
N ARG A 172 -18.62 -26.70 19.19
CA ARG A 172 -19.32 -26.68 20.48
C ARG A 172 -20.82 -26.59 20.31
N ASP A 173 -21.29 -25.83 19.33
CA ASP A 173 -22.72 -25.68 19.02
C ASP A 173 -23.30 -26.90 18.30
N ASN A 174 -22.46 -27.68 17.61
CA ASN A 174 -22.85 -28.95 16.96
C ASN A 174 -22.81 -30.16 17.91
N ARG A 175 -22.47 -29.97 19.20
CA ARG A 175 -22.64 -30.99 20.24
C ARG A 175 -24.08 -30.94 20.73
N GLU A 176 -24.76 -32.08 20.67
CA GLU A 176 -26.15 -32.16 21.11
C GLU A 176 -26.24 -31.91 22.63
N PRO A 177 -27.33 -31.31 23.15
CA PRO A 177 -27.44 -30.95 24.56
C PRO A 177 -27.20 -32.10 25.56
N TRP A 178 -27.39 -33.35 25.12
CA TRP A 178 -27.21 -34.58 25.90
C TRP A 178 -25.78 -35.16 25.84
N ASP A 179 -24.89 -34.67 24.96
CA ASP A 179 -23.45 -35.01 24.96
C ASP A 179 -22.70 -34.44 26.19
N LYS A 180 -23.40 -33.70 27.07
CA LYS A 180 -22.87 -33.21 28.35
C LYS A 180 -23.04 -34.19 29.51
N HIS A 181 -23.68 -35.35 29.29
CA HIS A 181 -23.89 -36.36 30.32
C HIS A 181 -22.98 -37.57 30.09
N ASP A 182 -21.68 -37.38 30.30
CA ASP A 182 -20.86 -38.48 30.81
C ASP A 182 -21.20 -38.66 32.29
N CYS A 183 -22.23 -39.47 32.55
CA CYS A 183 -22.43 -40.11 33.84
C CYS A 183 -21.39 -41.22 33.99
N ALA A 184 -20.35 -40.98 34.79
CA ALA A 184 -19.64 -41.98 35.58
C ALA A 184 -19.05 -41.31 36.83
#